data_AF-A0A0P6X824-F1
#
_entry.id   AF-A0A0P6X824-F1
#
_cell.length_a   1.000
_cell.length_b   1.000
_cell.length_c   1.000
_cell.angle_alpha   90.00
_cell.angle_beta   90.00
_cell.angle_gamma   90.00
#
_symmetry.space_group_name_H-M   'P 1'
#
loop_
_entity.id
_entity.type
_entity.pdbx_description
1 polymer ?
#
loop_
_entity_poly.entity_id
_entity_poly.type
_entity_poly.pdbx_seq_one_letter_code
_entity_poly.pdbx_strand_id
1 'polypeptide(L)'
;MSAESNRTNWISVILYLFAGVMLALAIILLIAMIGAANALPANQIFFQMFGLGELANLIIRPLQSALINAGILAAVLMTAIAALLFIAGRMNAAQVRLSERVRRLEERMASEKPE
;
A
#
# COMPACT_ATOMS: atom_id res chain seq x y z
N MET A 1 24.44 23.70 -6.11
CA MET A 1 23.92 22.74 -5.10
C MET A 1 22.38 22.67 -5.05
N SER A 2 21.66 22.81 -6.17
CA SER A 2 20.19 22.73 -6.20
C SER A 2 19.64 21.38 -6.65
N ALA A 3 20.45 20.53 -7.31
CA ALA A 3 19.96 19.28 -7.89
C ALA A 3 19.70 18.18 -6.83
N GLU A 4 20.53 18.07 -5.81
CA GLU A 4 20.48 16.97 -4.83
C GLU A 4 19.33 17.11 -3.83
N SER A 5 19.14 18.30 -3.23
CA SER A 5 17.98 18.58 -2.37
C SER A 5 16.66 18.41 -3.14
N ASN A 6 16.61 18.86 -4.39
CA ASN A 6 15.42 18.72 -5.23
C ASN A 6 15.14 17.23 -5.50
N ARG A 7 16.15 16.44 -5.86
CA ARG A 7 16.01 15.00 -6.14
C ARG A 7 15.47 14.22 -4.93
N THR A 8 15.97 14.51 -3.73
CA THR A 8 15.53 13.85 -2.48
C THR A 8 14.11 14.24 -2.09
N ASN A 9 13.72 15.49 -2.33
CA ASN A 9 12.34 15.95 -2.15
C ASN A 9 11.38 15.24 -3.12
N TRP A 10 11.76 15.12 -4.39
CA TRP A 10 11.00 14.37 -5.41
C TRP A 10 10.83 12.88 -5.05
N ILE A 11 11.88 12.23 -4.54
CA ILE A 11 11.80 10.82 -4.09
C ILE A 11 10.76 10.67 -2.97
N SER A 12 10.71 11.60 -2.02
CA SER A 12 9.74 11.57 -0.91
C SER A 12 8.31 11.70 -1.41
N VAL A 13 8.06 12.58 -2.39
CA VAL A 13 6.74 12.75 -3.03
C VAL A 13 6.33 11.49 -3.79
N ILE A 14 7.25 10.89 -4.55
CA ILE A 14 7.00 9.64 -5.28
C ILE A 14 6.64 8.52 -4.28
N LEU A 15 7.41 8.36 -3.19
CA LEU A 15 7.12 7.34 -2.17
C LEU A 15 5.74 7.54 -1.53
N TYR A 16 5.33 8.79 -1.25
CA TYR A 16 3.98 9.06 -0.74
C TYR A 16 2.89 8.74 -1.76
N LEU A 17 3.09 9.10 -3.03
CA LEU A 17 2.13 8.79 -4.09
C LEU A 17 1.98 7.26 -4.25
N PHE A 18 3.09 6.54 -4.29
CA PHE A 18 3.09 5.08 -4.36
C PHE A 18 2.43 4.43 -3.13
N ALA A 19 2.69 4.94 -1.93
CA ALA A 19 2.03 4.47 -0.71
C ALA A 19 0.50 4.64 -0.80
N GLY A 20 0.04 5.81 -1.25
CA GLY A 20 -1.40 6.07 -1.44
C GLY A 20 -2.03 5.17 -2.50
N VAL A 21 -1.38 5.02 -3.67
CA VAL A 21 -1.85 4.14 -4.74
C VAL A 21 -1.88 2.67 -4.30
N MET A 22 -0.84 2.19 -3.62
CA MET A 22 -0.80 0.84 -3.05
C MET A 22 -1.97 0.61 -2.07
N LEU A 23 -2.25 1.58 -1.21
CA LEU A 23 -3.33 1.46 -0.24
C LEU A 23 -4.70 1.45 -0.94
N ALA A 24 -4.90 2.27 -1.96
CA ALA A 24 -6.11 2.24 -2.79
C ALA A 24 -6.27 0.89 -3.50
N LEU A 25 -5.19 0.36 -4.09
CA LEU A 25 -5.19 -0.95 -4.74
C LEU A 25 -5.49 -2.09 -3.75
N ALA A 26 -4.97 -2.03 -2.53
CA ALA A 26 -5.26 -3.00 -1.49
C ALA A 26 -6.76 -3.05 -1.16
N ILE A 27 -7.41 -1.88 -1.06
CA ILE A 27 -8.84 -1.78 -0.81
C ILE A 27 -9.64 -2.34 -2.00
N ILE A 28 -9.30 -1.95 -3.23
CA ILE A 28 -9.96 -2.44 -4.44
C ILE A 28 -9.83 -3.96 -4.55
N LEU A 29 -8.63 -4.51 -4.32
CA LEU A 29 -8.37 -5.94 -4.33
C LEU A 29 -9.24 -6.67 -3.31
N LEU A 30 -9.31 -6.15 -2.07
CA LEU A 30 -10.11 -6.75 -1.01
C LEU A 30 -11.60 -6.79 -1.38
N ILE A 31 -12.14 -5.67 -1.89
CA ILE A 31 -13.52 -5.58 -2.37
C ILE A 31 -13.76 -6.58 -3.51
N ALA A 32 -12.84 -6.66 -4.47
CA ALA A 32 -12.94 -7.58 -5.60
C ALA A 32 -12.91 -9.05 -5.16
N MET A 33 -12.03 -9.42 -4.23
CA MET A 33 -11.92 -10.79 -3.72
C MET A 33 -13.15 -11.19 -2.90
N ILE A 34 -13.66 -10.31 -2.04
CA ILE A 34 -14.89 -10.55 -1.28
C ILE A 34 -16.08 -10.66 -2.25
N GLY A 35 -16.16 -9.78 -3.25
CA GLY A 35 -17.19 -9.82 -4.28
C GLY A 35 -17.15 -11.12 -5.09
N ALA A 36 -15.96 -11.56 -5.50
CA ALA A 36 -15.77 -12.82 -6.20
C ALA A 36 -16.16 -14.03 -5.33
N ALA A 37 -15.77 -14.03 -4.05
CA ALA A 37 -16.13 -15.07 -3.11
C ALA A 37 -17.65 -15.17 -2.91
N ASN A 38 -18.34 -14.04 -2.82
CA ASN A 38 -19.80 -13.98 -2.67
C ASN A 38 -20.55 -14.33 -3.96
N ALA A 39 -19.92 -14.24 -5.13
CA ALA A 39 -20.50 -14.64 -6.41
C ALA A 39 -20.44 -16.17 -6.65
N LEU A 40 -19.53 -16.89 -5.98
CA LEU A 40 -19.37 -18.34 -6.15
C LEU A 40 -20.65 -19.15 -5.85
N PRO A 41 -21.41 -18.89 -4.77
CA PRO A 41 -22.66 -19.60 -4.51
C PRO A 41 -23.75 -19.31 -5.56
N ALA A 42 -23.74 -18.14 -6.21
CA ALA A 42 -24.71 -17.84 -7.28
C ALA A 42 -24.47 -18.75 -8.51
N ASN A 43 -23.21 -19.08 -8.80
CA ASN A 43 -22.85 -20.04 -9.85
C ASN A 43 -23.21 -21.50 -9.47
N GLN A 44 -23.46 -21.77 -8.19
CA GLN A 44 -23.85 -23.09 -7.72
C GLN A 44 -25.27 -23.49 -8.14
N ILE A 45 -26.13 -22.50 -8.43
CA ILE A 45 -27.50 -22.73 -8.92
C ILE A 45 -27.47 -23.56 -10.22
N PHE A 46 -26.47 -23.33 -11.09
CA PHE A 46 -26.27 -24.15 -12.29
C PHE A 46 -25.99 -25.62 -11.95
N PHE A 47 -25.10 -25.89 -10.99
CA PHE A 47 -24.77 -27.26 -10.59
C PHE A 47 -25.91 -27.96 -9.85
N GLN A 48 -26.77 -27.21 -9.16
CA GLN A 48 -28.00 -27.74 -8.56
C GLN A 48 -29.00 -28.24 -9.62
N MET A 49 -29.13 -27.56 -10.75
CA MET A 49 -30.03 -28.01 -11.83
C MET A 49 -29.64 -29.37 -12.43
N PHE A 50 -28.36 -29.74 -12.37
CA PHE A 50 -27.85 -31.04 -12.82
C PHE A 50 -27.80 -32.11 -11.70
N GLY A 51 -28.34 -31.81 -10.51
CA GLY A 51 -28.30 -32.74 -9.36
C GLY A 51 -26.93 -32.88 -8.70
N LEU A 52 -25.94 -32.08 -9.11
CA LEU A 52 -24.56 -32.10 -8.60
C LEU A 52 -24.32 -31.10 -7.45
N GLY A 53 -25.37 -30.49 -6.92
CA GLY A 53 -25.29 -29.40 -5.94
C GLY A 53 -24.50 -29.74 -4.66
N GLU A 54 -24.65 -30.97 -4.14
CA GLU A 54 -23.92 -31.42 -2.95
C GLU A 54 -22.43 -31.63 -3.22
N LEU A 55 -22.08 -32.24 -4.35
CA LEU A 55 -20.68 -32.43 -4.76
C LEU A 55 -20.01 -31.09 -5.07
N ALA A 56 -20.74 -30.15 -5.68
CA ALA A 56 -20.26 -28.79 -5.90
C ALA A 56 -20.03 -28.03 -4.57
N ASN A 57 -20.88 -28.26 -3.55
CA ASN A 57 -20.75 -27.65 -2.22
C ASN A 57 -19.44 -28.03 -1.51
N LEU A 58 -18.99 -29.27 -1.69
CA LEU A 58 -17.72 -29.77 -1.14
C LEU A 58 -16.49 -29.00 -1.64
N ILE A 59 -16.57 -28.40 -2.83
CA ILE A 59 -15.46 -27.66 -3.45
C ILE A 59 -15.65 -26.15 -3.32
N ILE A 60 -16.87 -25.65 -3.53
CA ILE A 60 -17.18 -24.21 -3.55
C ILE A 60 -16.97 -23.57 -2.18
N ARG A 61 -17.38 -24.23 -1.09
CA ARG A 61 -17.23 -23.66 0.26
C ARG A 61 -15.76 -23.48 0.67
N PRO A 62 -14.86 -24.47 0.50
CA PRO A 62 -13.43 -24.27 0.69
C PRO A 62 -12.85 -23.17 -0.20
N LEU A 63 -13.26 -23.12 -1.47
CA LEU A 63 -12.78 -22.11 -2.42
C LEU A 63 -13.18 -20.69 -1.98
N GLN A 64 -14.43 -20.51 -1.54
CA GLN A 64 -14.94 -19.24 -1.03
C GLN A 64 -14.14 -18.80 0.21
N SER A 65 -13.94 -19.70 1.17
CA SER A 65 -13.12 -19.44 2.37
C SER A 65 -11.68 -19.09 1.99
N ALA A 66 -11.09 -19.82 1.05
CA ALA A 66 -9.73 -19.56 0.57
C ALA A 66 -9.61 -18.19 -0.09
N LEU A 67 -10.56 -17.78 -0.94
CA LEU A 67 -10.57 -16.47 -1.58
C LEU A 67 -10.70 -15.34 -0.55
N ILE A 68 -11.58 -15.48 0.44
CA ILE A 68 -11.75 -14.48 1.50
C ILE A 68 -10.46 -14.36 2.31
N ASN A 69 -9.91 -15.48 2.79
CA ASN A 69 -8.70 -15.48 3.60
C ASN A 69 -7.47 -14.97 2.83
N ALA A 70 -7.31 -15.40 1.57
CA ALA A 70 -6.24 -14.91 0.70
C ALA A 70 -6.38 -13.41 0.41
N GLY A 71 -7.61 -12.94 0.16
CA GLY A 71 -7.91 -11.53 -0.04
C GLY A 71 -7.57 -10.68 1.19
N ILE A 72 -7.95 -11.13 2.39
CA ILE A 72 -7.60 -10.47 3.65
C ILE A 72 -6.08 -10.45 3.85
N LEU A 73 -5.41 -11.59 3.68
CA LEU A 73 -3.96 -11.69 3.85
C LEU A 73 -3.22 -10.76 2.89
N ALA A 74 -3.61 -10.74 1.61
CA ALA A 74 -3.03 -9.87 0.60
C ALA A 74 -3.25 -8.39 0.93
N ALA A 75 -4.46 -8.01 1.37
CA ALA A 75 -4.79 -6.65 1.77
C ALA A 75 -3.98 -6.17 2.98
N VAL A 76 -3.80 -7.04 3.98
CA VAL A 76 -2.96 -6.75 5.16
C VAL A 76 -1.51 -6.54 4.74
N LEU A 77 -0.96 -7.43 3.91
CA LEU A 77 0.42 -7.31 3.41
C LEU A 77 0.63 -6.04 2.59
N MET A 78 -0.28 -5.72 1.67
CA MET A 78 -0.20 -4.50 0.88
C MET A 78 -0.31 -3.24 1.75
N THR A 79 -1.17 -3.26 2.76
CA THR A 79 -1.29 -2.16 3.72
C THR A 79 -0.01 -1.98 4.54
N ALA A 80 0.61 -3.09 4.97
CA ALA A 80 1.91 -3.04 5.65
C ALA A 80 3.00 -2.43 4.76
N ILE A 81 3.07 -2.83 3.49
CA ILE A 81 4.00 -2.26 2.51
C ILE A 81 3.73 -0.77 2.29
N ALA A 82 2.46 -0.38 2.13
CA ALA A 82 2.07 1.02 1.98
C ALA A 82 2.49 1.85 3.20
N ALA A 83 2.31 1.33 4.42
CA ALA A 83 2.75 1.98 5.65
C ALA A 83 4.28 2.14 5.69
N LEU A 84 5.05 1.12 5.30
CA LEU A 84 6.50 1.21 5.22
C LEU A 84 6.96 2.26 4.21
N LEU A 85 6.35 2.31 3.02
CA LEU A 85 6.63 3.33 2.01
C LEU A 85 6.31 4.74 2.51
N PHE A 86 5.19 4.89 3.21
CA PHE A 86 4.79 6.16 3.82
C PHE A 86 5.80 6.62 4.89
N ILE A 87 6.23 5.71 5.77
CA ILE A 87 7.23 6.01 6.80
C ILE A 87 8.57 6.37 6.16
N ALA A 88 9.01 5.61 5.15
CA ALA A 88 10.24 5.90 4.41
C ALA A 88 10.20 7.27 3.74
N GLY A 89 9.09 7.62 3.08
CA GLY A 89 8.89 8.95 2.50
C GLY A 89 8.94 10.06 3.56
N ARG A 90 8.33 9.83 4.74
CA ARG A 90 8.35 10.77 5.86
C ARG A 90 9.75 10.98 6.44
N MET A 91 10.49 9.91 6.65
CA MET A 91 11.86 9.97 7.17
C MET A 91 12.78 10.73 6.20
N ASN A 92 12.66 10.46 4.90
CA ASN A 92 13.46 11.14 3.89
C ASN A 92 13.16 12.65 3.84
N ALA A 93 11.89 13.03 3.87
CA ALA A 93 11.49 14.44 3.95
C ALA A 93 12.00 15.13 5.23
N ALA A 94 12.02 14.43 6.37
CA ALA A 94 12.55 14.96 7.62
C ALA A 94 14.08 15.17 7.55
N GLN A 95 14.81 14.22 6.96
CA GLN A 95 16.27 14.34 6.77
C GLN A 95 16.63 15.55 5.90
N VAL A 96 15.92 15.77 4.79
CA VAL A 96 16.15 16.95 3.93
C VAL A 96 15.95 18.24 4.71
N ARG A 97 14.86 18.36 5.49
CA ARG A 97 14.60 19.56 6.30
C ARG A 97 15.66 19.79 7.37
N LEU A 98 16.14 18.73 8.02
CA LEU A 98 17.22 18.83 9.00
C LEU A 98 18.52 19.29 8.34
N SER A 99 18.89 18.70 7.21
CA SER A 99 20.09 19.08 6.46
C SER A 99 20.04 20.56 6.04
N GLU A 100 18.90 21.05 5.58
CA GLU A 100 18.74 22.46 5.24
C GLU A 100 18.84 23.38 6.45
N ARG A 101 18.29 22.99 7.59
CA ARG A 101 18.39 23.77 8.85
C ARG A 101 19.83 23.84 9.36
N VAL A 102 20.55 22.72 9.37
CA VAL A 102 21.96 22.69 9.78
C VAL A 102 22.78 23.58 8.88
N ARG A 103 22.61 23.47 7.56
CA ARG A 103 23.31 24.33 6.61
C ARG A 103 23.04 25.82 6.83
N ARG A 104 21.78 26.22 7.05
CA ARG A 104 21.44 27.63 7.35
C ARG A 104 22.05 28.11 8.67
N LEU A 105 22.19 27.23 9.65
CA LEU A 105 22.87 27.55 10.91
C LEU A 105 24.37 27.72 10.71
N GLU A 106 25.00 26.85 9.93
CA GLU A 106 26.42 26.97 9.55
C GLU A 106 26.70 28.27 8.78
N GLU A 107 25.86 28.61 7.81
CA GLU A 107 25.97 29.86 7.03
C GLU A 107 25.85 31.10 7.94
N ARG A 108 24.93 31.08 8.92
CA ARG A 108 24.78 32.17 9.89
C ARG A 108 25.98 32.29 10.82
N MET A 109 26.44 31.19 11.40
CA MET A 109 27.62 31.19 12.27
C MET A 109 28.89 31.63 11.55
N ALA A 110 29.03 31.29 10.26
CA ALA A 110 30.13 31.77 9.44
C ALA A 110 30.04 33.29 9.18
N SER A 111 28.84 33.83 9.00
CA SER A 111 28.63 35.28 8.79
C SER A 111 28.74 36.12 10.08
N GLU A 112 28.60 35.49 11.25
CA GLU A 112 28.53 36.15 12.56
C GLU A 112 29.85 36.05 13.34
N LYS A 113 30.94 35.56 12.72
CA LYS A 113 32.31 35.78 13.21
C LYS A 113 32.85 37.08 12.58
N PRO A 114 32.84 38.22 13.30
CA PRO A 114 33.65 39.37 12.90
C PRO A 114 35.11 39.05 13.26
N GLU A 115 36.03 39.39 12.37
CA GLU A 115 37.44 39.58 12.75
C GLU A 115 37.57 40.68 13.82
#